data_AF-A0A534K3D8-F1
#
_entry.id   AF-A0A534K3D8-F1
#
_cell.length_a   1.000
_cell.length_b   1.000
_cell.length_c   1.000
_cell.angle_alpha   90.00
_cell.angle_beta   90.00
_cell.angle_gamma   90.00
#
_symmetry.space_group_name_H-M   'P 1'
#
loop_
_entity.id
_entity.type
_entity.pdbx_description
1 polymer ?
#
loop_
_entity_poly.entity_id
_entity_poly.type
_entity_poly.pdbx_seq_one_letter_code
_entity_poly.pdbx_strand_id
1 'polypeptide(L)'
;MPDVPPVEDDRPRGPHLVANLAKVAVVVLLVVLLYLVLIRFSGSPSPVERVDLSISQDGGNWSVRFLTFPPSKLPSEVFVVLRDGSGAITVPRTSLENLTAASWSVLRVQYEKGTPANPDVQPGDRLLIDRVAHPQGSVLDLSDDRSILAIDTLR
;
A
#
# COMPACT_ATOMS: atom_id res chain seq x y z
N MET A 1 47.30 67.18 48.63
CA MET A 1 46.48 66.58 47.56
C MET A 1 47.27 65.44 46.96
N PRO A 2 46.89 64.17 47.19
CA PRO A 2 47.38 63.06 46.38
C PRO A 2 46.43 62.81 45.20
N ASP A 3 47.05 62.63 44.03
CA ASP A 3 46.46 62.37 42.72
C ASP A 3 46.06 60.88 42.62
N VAL A 4 44.85 60.58 42.14
CA VAL A 4 44.34 59.20 42.01
C VAL A 4 44.09 58.92 40.52
N PRO A 5 44.71 57.89 39.91
CA PRO A 5 44.51 57.57 38.50
C PRO A 5 43.14 56.90 38.27
N PRO A 6 42.60 56.95 37.04
CA PRO A 6 41.24 56.49 36.75
C PRO A 6 41.16 54.97 36.76
N VAL A 7 40.10 54.44 37.37
CA VAL A 7 39.73 53.01 37.24
C VAL A 7 38.93 52.86 35.95
N GLU A 8 39.55 52.29 34.93
CA GLU A 8 38.93 51.91 33.67
C GLU A 8 38.13 50.61 33.88
N ASP A 9 36.80 50.71 33.93
CA ASP A 9 35.90 49.54 34.04
C ASP A 9 35.76 48.88 32.67
N ASP A 10 36.69 47.97 32.37
CA ASP A 10 36.66 47.12 31.20
C ASP A 10 35.77 45.89 31.47
N ARG A 11 34.48 46.00 31.18
CA ARG A 11 33.58 44.82 31.13
C ARG A 11 32.67 44.83 29.90
N PRO A 12 33.05 44.13 28.82
CA PRO A 12 32.12 43.80 27.75
C PRO A 12 31.57 42.39 27.98
N ARG A 13 30.42 42.22 28.66
CA ARG A 13 29.78 40.88 28.79
C ARG A 13 28.25 40.87 28.73
N GLY A 14 27.65 41.75 27.92
CA GLY A 14 26.20 41.76 27.66
C GLY A 14 25.72 40.96 26.43
N PRO A 15 26.37 41.01 25.25
CA PRO A 15 25.74 40.57 24.00
C PRO A 15 25.98 39.09 23.62
N HIS A 16 27.08 38.48 24.04
CA HIS A 16 27.45 37.12 23.60
C HIS A 16 26.61 36.01 24.24
N LEU A 17 26.19 36.18 25.50
CA LEU A 17 25.39 35.19 26.20
C LEU A 17 23.96 35.11 25.64
N VAL A 18 23.36 36.27 25.36
CA VAL A 18 22.02 36.39 24.77
C VAL A 18 21.97 35.83 23.36
N ALA A 19 22.99 36.12 22.55
CA ALA A 19 23.11 35.58 21.18
C ALA A 19 23.26 34.05 21.16
N ASN A 20 24.02 33.48 22.11
CA ASN A 20 24.18 32.04 22.22
C ASN A 20 22.90 31.35 22.69
N LEU A 21 22.18 31.93 23.64
CA LEU A 21 20.89 31.40 24.12
C LEU A 21 19.83 31.40 23.01
N ALA A 22 19.79 32.46 22.20
CA ALA A 22 18.89 32.55 21.04
C ALA A 22 19.19 31.47 19.99
N LYS A 23 20.47 31.21 19.69
CA LYS A 23 20.87 30.13 18.77
C LYS A 23 20.43 28.75 19.26
N VAL A 24 20.61 28.46 20.54
CA VAL A 24 20.17 27.19 21.13
C VAL A 24 18.65 27.03 21.03
N ALA A 25 17.89 28.10 21.31
CA ALA A 25 16.43 28.06 21.19
C ALA A 25 15.97 27.76 19.75
N VAL A 26 16.62 28.34 18.74
CA VAL A 26 16.31 28.05 17.32
C VAL A 26 16.63 26.60 16.96
N VAL A 27 17.77 26.07 17.40
CA VAL A 27 18.15 24.68 17.12
C VAL A 27 17.15 23.71 17.77
N VAL A 28 16.77 23.95 19.04
CA VAL A 28 15.76 23.13 19.73
C VAL A 28 14.42 23.18 18.99
N LEU A 29 13.98 24.37 18.57
CA LEU A 29 12.74 24.53 17.81
C LEU A 29 12.77 23.76 16.48
N LEU A 30 13.89 23.82 15.74
CA LEU A 30 14.07 23.09 14.49
C LEU A 30 14.06 21.59 14.69
N VAL A 31 14.69 21.08 15.75
CA VAL A 31 14.70 19.65 16.09
C VAL A 31 13.28 19.17 16.44
N VAL A 32 12.52 19.96 17.20
CA VAL A 32 11.11 19.63 17.53
C VAL A 32 10.25 19.62 16.27
N LEU A 33 10.37 20.63 15.40
CA LEU A 33 9.64 20.67 14.13
C LEU A 33 9.99 19.47 13.24
N LEU A 34 11.27 19.15 13.11
CA LEU A 34 11.71 17.97 12.35
C LEU A 34 11.15 16.68 12.95
N TYR A 35 11.19 16.52 14.27
CA TYR A 35 10.62 15.38 14.97
C TYR A 35 9.12 15.25 14.72
N LEU A 36 8.37 16.36 14.74
CA LEU A 36 6.94 16.37 14.42
C LEU A 36 6.68 15.99 12.96
N VAL A 37 7.48 16.47 12.01
CA VAL A 37 7.39 16.07 10.59
C VAL A 37 7.66 14.56 10.44
N LEU A 38 8.68 14.04 11.13
CA LEU A 38 9.02 12.61 11.09
C LEU A 38 7.91 11.73 11.68
N ILE A 39 7.26 12.13 12.77
CA ILE A 39 6.10 11.39 13.31
C ILE A 39 4.95 11.37 12.31
N ARG A 40 4.69 12.49 11.62
CA ARG A 40 3.61 12.58 10.62
C ARG A 40 3.92 11.77 9.36
N PHE A 41 5.19 11.61 9.00
CA PHE A 41 5.63 10.87 7.81
C PHE A 41 5.88 9.38 8.09
N SER A 42 6.05 9.01 9.36
CA SER A 42 6.09 7.63 9.83
C SER A 42 4.67 7.07 9.86
N GLY A 43 4.04 6.96 8.68
CA GLY A 43 2.81 6.19 8.54
C GLY A 43 3.05 4.79 9.08
N SER A 44 2.22 4.36 10.04
CA SER A 44 2.24 2.98 10.53
C SER A 44 2.31 2.04 9.33
N PRO A 45 3.15 0.99 9.33
CA PRO A 45 3.07 -0.03 8.30
C PRO A 45 1.63 -0.52 8.28
N SER A 46 0.92 -0.29 7.17
CA SER A 46 -0.44 -0.80 7.03
C SER A 46 -0.37 -2.31 7.29
N PRO A 47 -1.26 -2.87 8.13
CA PRO A 47 -1.36 -4.31 8.24
C PRO A 47 -1.46 -4.87 6.82
N VAL A 48 -0.63 -5.86 6.49
CA VAL A 48 -0.73 -6.54 5.19
C VAL A 48 -2.10 -7.21 5.20
N GLU A 49 -3.08 -6.59 4.54
CA GLU A 49 -4.40 -7.15 4.35
C GLU A 49 -4.24 -8.37 3.44
N ARG A 50 -4.28 -9.57 4.03
CA ARG A 50 -4.13 -10.81 3.28
C ARG A 50 -5.49 -11.39 2.95
N VAL A 51 -5.60 -11.90 1.72
CA VAL A 51 -6.74 -12.66 1.22
C VAL A 51 -6.32 -14.12 1.10
N ASP A 52 -7.12 -15.03 1.65
CA ASP A 52 -6.95 -16.46 1.45
C ASP A 52 -7.76 -16.91 0.23
N LEU A 53 -7.10 -17.66 -0.65
CA LEU A 53 -7.67 -18.16 -1.89
C LEU A 53 -7.81 -19.69 -1.85
N SER A 54 -8.89 -20.20 -2.44
CA SER A 54 -9.03 -21.60 -2.77
C SER A 54 -9.07 -21.75 -4.29
N ILE A 55 -8.11 -22.47 -4.84
CA ILE A 55 -8.03 -22.75 -6.27
C ILE A 55 -8.47 -24.19 -6.51
N SER A 56 -9.44 -24.37 -7.39
CA SER A 56 -9.89 -25.68 -7.86
C SER A 56 -10.06 -25.68 -9.38
N GLN A 57 -10.11 -26.88 -9.95
CA GLN A 57 -10.50 -27.06 -11.34
C GLN A 57 -12.02 -27.22 -11.43
N ASP A 58 -12.63 -26.44 -12.31
CA ASP A 58 -14.05 -26.52 -12.63
C ASP A 58 -14.21 -26.67 -14.15
N GLY A 59 -14.14 -27.92 -14.60
CA GLY A 59 -14.13 -28.28 -16.02
C GLY A 59 -12.94 -27.64 -16.77
N GLY A 60 -13.26 -26.80 -17.75
CA GLY A 60 -12.29 -26.07 -18.58
C GLY A 60 -11.66 -24.84 -17.90
N ASN A 61 -12.09 -24.50 -16.68
CA ASN A 61 -11.66 -23.31 -15.96
C ASN A 61 -10.98 -23.66 -14.63
N TRP A 62 -10.12 -22.75 -14.16
CA TRP A 62 -9.81 -22.62 -12.75
C TRP A 62 -10.91 -21.82 -12.08
N SER A 63 -11.32 -22.25 -10.90
CA SER A 63 -12.21 -21.52 -10.00
C SER A 63 -11.37 -21.07 -8.80
N VAL A 64 -11.14 -19.77 -8.69
CA VAL A 64 -10.40 -19.16 -7.59
C VAL A 64 -11.41 -18.48 -6.66
N ARG A 65 -11.72 -19.11 -5.53
CA ARG A 65 -12.69 -18.60 -4.56
C ARG A 65 -11.99 -17.82 -3.46
N PHE A 66 -12.57 -16.68 -3.09
CA PHE A 66 -12.11 -15.87 -1.96
C PHE A 66 -12.66 -16.48 -0.66
N LEU A 67 -11.77 -16.96 0.21
CA LEU A 67 -12.14 -17.54 1.50
C LEU A 67 -12.23 -16.46 2.60
N THR A 68 -11.35 -15.47 2.52
CA THR A 68 -11.32 -14.30 3.40
C THR A 68 -11.18 -13.05 2.53
N PHE A 69 -11.79 -11.94 2.95
CA PHE A 69 -11.64 -10.67 2.24
C PHE A 69 -11.79 -9.49 3.21
N PRO A 70 -10.93 -8.46 3.13
CA PRO A 70 -11.13 -7.23 3.89
C PRO A 70 -12.49 -6.60 3.57
N PRO A 71 -13.26 -6.16 4.58
CA PRO A 71 -14.55 -5.52 4.32
C PRO A 71 -14.37 -4.20 3.58
N SER A 72 -15.45 -3.70 2.95
CA SER A 72 -15.50 -2.36 2.36
C SER A 72 -14.53 -2.12 1.20
N LYS A 73 -14.20 -3.18 0.45
CA LYS A 73 -13.48 -3.07 -0.83
C LYS A 73 -14.48 -3.24 -1.97
N LEU A 74 -14.53 -2.27 -2.87
CA LEU A 74 -15.33 -2.38 -4.07
C LEU A 74 -14.59 -3.19 -5.14
N PRO A 75 -15.32 -3.89 -6.04
CA PRO A 75 -14.70 -4.56 -7.19
C PRO A 75 -13.85 -3.63 -8.08
N SER A 76 -14.13 -2.32 -8.06
CA SER A 76 -13.35 -1.30 -8.77
C SER A 76 -11.96 -1.04 -8.16
N GLU A 77 -11.77 -1.36 -6.88
CA GLU A 77 -10.56 -1.07 -6.09
C GLU A 77 -9.63 -2.29 -5.95
N VAL A 78 -10.09 -3.46 -6.42
CA VAL A 78 -9.34 -4.71 -6.37
C VAL A 78 -8.96 -5.10 -7.78
N PHE A 79 -7.69 -5.45 -7.97
CA PHE A 79 -7.09 -5.69 -9.28
C PHE A 79 -6.46 -7.07 -9.37
N VAL A 80 -6.58 -7.66 -10.54
CA VAL A 80 -5.98 -8.93 -10.91
C VAL A 80 -4.89 -8.69 -11.95
N VAL A 81 -3.75 -9.35 -11.76
CA VAL A 81 -2.73 -9.58 -12.77
C VAL A 81 -2.53 -11.09 -12.90
N LEU A 82 -2.47 -11.59 -14.13
CA LEU A 82 -2.02 -12.95 -14.41
C LEU A 82 -0.71 -12.94 -15.16
N ARG A 83 0.17 -13.85 -14.76
CA ARG A 83 1.43 -14.13 -15.43
C ARG A 83 1.49 -15.59 -15.83
N ASP A 84 2.05 -15.88 -17.00
CA ASP A 84 2.31 -17.26 -17.39
C ASP A 84 3.52 -17.84 -16.64
N GLY A 85 3.83 -19.12 -16.90
CA GLY A 85 4.96 -19.81 -16.29
C GLY A 85 6.35 -19.23 -16.64
N SER A 86 6.44 -18.34 -17.62
CA SER A 86 7.66 -17.59 -17.94
C SER A 86 7.74 -16.22 -17.22
N GLY A 87 6.66 -15.83 -16.53
CA GLY A 87 6.51 -14.55 -15.85
C GLY A 87 5.94 -13.42 -16.71
N ALA A 88 5.61 -13.70 -17.98
CA ALA A 88 5.03 -12.73 -18.90
C ALA A 88 3.58 -12.42 -18.52
N ILE A 89 3.19 -11.14 -18.59
CA ILE A 89 1.85 -10.70 -18.21
C ILE A 89 0.86 -11.11 -19.30
N THR A 90 -0.10 -11.97 -18.94
CA THR A 90 -1.19 -12.43 -19.82
C THR A 90 -2.51 -11.71 -19.54
N VAL A 91 -2.72 -11.25 -18.30
CA VAL A 91 -3.77 -10.29 -17.94
C VAL A 91 -3.12 -9.09 -17.27
N PRO A 92 -3.18 -7.89 -17.86
CA PRO A 92 -2.66 -6.68 -17.23
C PRO A 92 -3.46 -6.35 -15.98
N ARG A 93 -2.96 -5.44 -15.13
CA ARG A 93 -3.64 -5.02 -13.91
C ARG A 93 -5.05 -4.52 -14.23
N THR A 94 -6.05 -5.35 -13.94
CA THR A 94 -7.45 -5.14 -14.34
C THR A 94 -8.32 -5.23 -13.11
N SER A 95 -9.21 -4.25 -12.90
CA SER A 95 -10.12 -4.28 -11.75
C SER A 95 -11.13 -5.41 -11.86
N LEU A 96 -11.59 -5.95 -10.73
CA LEU A 96 -12.61 -6.99 -10.69
C LEU A 96 -13.90 -6.56 -11.38
N GLU A 97 -14.27 -5.28 -11.28
CA GLU A 97 -15.43 -4.71 -11.98
C GLU A 97 -15.34 -4.85 -13.50
N ASN A 98 -14.13 -4.80 -14.08
CA ASN A 98 -13.92 -4.93 -15.52
C ASN A 98 -13.80 -6.38 -15.99
N LEU A 99 -13.68 -7.35 -15.08
CA LEU A 99 -13.63 -8.78 -15.38
C LEU A 99 -15.05 -9.34 -15.51
N THR A 100 -15.71 -9.01 -16.61
CA THR A 100 -17.11 -9.39 -16.87
C THR A 100 -17.22 -10.47 -17.94
N ALA A 101 -18.42 -11.00 -18.16
CA ALA A 101 -18.68 -11.88 -19.30
C ALA A 101 -18.34 -11.22 -20.65
N ALA A 102 -18.45 -9.89 -20.75
CA ALA A 102 -18.11 -9.14 -21.96
C ALA A 102 -16.60 -9.11 -22.24
N SER A 103 -15.75 -9.13 -21.21
CA SER A 103 -14.29 -9.15 -21.36
C SER A 103 -13.72 -10.55 -21.55
N TRP A 104 -14.54 -11.61 -21.42
CA TRP A 104 -14.09 -13.01 -21.46
C TRP A 104 -13.34 -13.38 -22.74
N SER A 105 -13.80 -12.90 -23.90
CA SER A 105 -13.19 -13.20 -25.20
C SER A 105 -11.73 -12.75 -25.32
N VAL A 106 -11.35 -11.72 -24.55
CA VAL A 106 -10.01 -11.11 -24.57
C VAL A 106 -9.18 -11.58 -23.38
N LEU A 107 -9.69 -11.42 -22.15
CA LEU A 107 -8.92 -11.66 -20.94
C LEU A 107 -8.99 -13.11 -20.46
N ARG A 108 -10.05 -13.84 -20.84
CA ARG A 108 -10.29 -15.22 -20.39
C ARG A 108 -10.32 -15.36 -18.86
N VAL A 109 -10.75 -14.29 -18.21
CA VAL A 109 -10.98 -14.18 -16.77
C VAL A 109 -12.30 -13.46 -16.57
N GLN A 110 -13.08 -13.95 -15.61
CA GLN A 110 -14.34 -13.34 -15.20
C GLN A 110 -14.44 -13.37 -13.67
N TYR A 111 -14.88 -12.25 -13.11
CA TYR A 111 -15.27 -12.12 -11.72
C TYR A 111 -16.76 -12.43 -11.55
N GLU A 112 -17.08 -13.25 -10.55
CA GLU A 112 -18.44 -13.64 -10.24
C GLU A 112 -18.71 -13.45 -8.75
N LYS A 113 -19.76 -12.67 -8.45
CA LYS A 113 -20.24 -12.49 -7.08
C LYS A 113 -20.93 -13.75 -6.59
N GLY A 114 -20.59 -14.18 -5.38
CA GLY A 114 -21.33 -15.20 -4.65
C GLY A 114 -22.66 -14.66 -4.11
N THR A 115 -22.72 -13.38 -3.73
CA THR A 115 -23.93 -12.71 -3.23
C THR A 115 -24.20 -11.40 -3.99
N PRO A 116 -25.17 -11.36 -4.93
CA PRO A 116 -25.37 -10.18 -5.79
C PRO A 116 -25.92 -8.94 -5.06
N ALA A 117 -26.47 -9.11 -3.85
CA ALA A 117 -27.05 -8.01 -3.07
C ALA A 117 -26.00 -7.08 -2.42
N ASN A 118 -24.76 -7.56 -2.23
CA ASN A 118 -23.71 -6.75 -1.62
C ASN A 118 -22.86 -6.06 -2.72
N PRO A 119 -22.64 -4.72 -2.66
CA PRO A 119 -21.76 -4.04 -3.58
C PRO A 119 -20.28 -4.42 -3.42
N ASP A 120 -19.84 -4.74 -2.20
CA ASP A 120 -18.45 -5.03 -1.85
C ASP A 120 -18.01 -6.41 -2.34
N VAL A 121 -16.69 -6.61 -2.41
CA VAL A 121 -16.06 -7.93 -2.56
C VAL A 121 -16.19 -8.69 -1.25
N GLN A 122 -16.63 -9.94 -1.33
CA GLN A 122 -16.92 -10.76 -0.15
C GLN A 122 -16.27 -12.15 -0.23
N PRO A 123 -16.07 -12.79 0.94
CA PRO A 123 -15.88 -14.22 1.00
C PRO A 123 -16.99 -14.96 0.24
N GLY A 124 -16.61 -15.91 -0.61
CA GLY A 124 -17.52 -16.65 -1.49
C GLY A 124 -17.60 -16.14 -2.93
N ASP A 125 -17.13 -14.91 -3.20
CA ASP A 125 -16.90 -14.43 -4.56
C ASP A 125 -15.77 -15.25 -5.21
N ARG A 126 -15.76 -15.29 -6.54
CA ARG A 126 -14.78 -16.10 -7.28
C ARG A 126 -14.32 -15.46 -8.58
N LEU A 127 -13.13 -15.87 -9.02
CA LEU A 127 -12.66 -15.71 -10.38
C LEU A 127 -12.81 -17.04 -11.13
N LEU A 128 -13.41 -16.99 -12.30
CA LEU A 128 -13.28 -18.04 -13.31
C LEU A 128 -12.15 -17.65 -14.27
N ILE A 129 -11.22 -18.56 -14.49
CA ILE A 129 -10.04 -18.33 -15.34
C ILE A 129 -9.92 -19.50 -16.32
N ASP A 130 -9.86 -19.24 -17.62
CA ASP A 130 -9.74 -20.29 -18.63
C ASP A 130 -8.39 -21.03 -18.53
N ARG A 131 -8.43 -22.36 -18.51
CA ARG A 131 -7.22 -23.19 -18.34
C ARG A 131 -6.37 -23.31 -19.61
N VAL A 132 -6.94 -23.04 -20.78
CA VAL A 132 -6.21 -23.10 -22.05
C VAL A 132 -5.40 -21.83 -22.23
N ALA A 133 -6.00 -20.66 -21.94
CA ALA A 133 -5.34 -19.37 -21.99
C ALA A 133 -4.36 -19.16 -20.83
N HIS A 134 -4.72 -19.65 -19.64
CA HIS A 134 -3.91 -19.53 -18.41
C HIS A 134 -3.65 -20.93 -17.83
N PRO A 135 -2.66 -21.66 -18.38
CA PRO A 135 -2.40 -23.05 -17.99
C PRO A 135 -1.85 -23.16 -16.57
N GLN A 136 -1.72 -24.40 -16.10
CA GLN A 136 -1.08 -24.73 -14.83
C GLN A 136 0.30 -24.08 -14.73
N GLY A 137 0.63 -23.53 -13.56
CA GLY A 137 1.87 -22.78 -13.34
C GLY A 137 1.75 -21.28 -13.60
N SER A 138 0.62 -20.81 -14.14
CA SER A 138 0.32 -19.38 -14.19
C SER A 138 0.17 -18.82 -12.77
N VAL A 139 0.61 -17.58 -12.56
CA VAL A 139 0.58 -16.90 -11.26
C VAL A 139 -0.49 -15.82 -11.26
N LEU A 140 -1.41 -15.92 -10.31
CA LEU A 140 -2.40 -14.91 -9.98
C LEU A 140 -1.83 -13.96 -8.92
N ASP A 141 -1.87 -12.68 -9.20
CA ASP A 141 -1.61 -11.60 -8.25
C ASP A 141 -2.90 -10.80 -8.06
N LEU A 142 -3.36 -10.73 -6.82
CA LEU A 142 -4.50 -9.96 -6.39
C LEU A 142 -4.00 -8.81 -5.52
N SER A 143 -4.35 -7.59 -5.89
CA SER A 143 -3.89 -6.37 -5.21
C SER A 143 -5.00 -5.35 -5.07
N ASP A 144 -4.79 -4.36 -4.22
CA ASP A 144 -5.52 -3.09 -4.26
C ASP A 144 -4.56 -1.95 -4.65
N ASP A 145 -4.96 -0.70 -4.43
CA ASP A 145 -4.10 0.46 -4.71
C ASP A 145 -2.97 0.67 -3.68
N ARG A 146 -2.96 -0.09 -2.59
CA ARG A 146 -2.03 0.09 -1.47
C ARG A 146 -1.09 -1.09 -1.27
N SER A 147 -1.52 -2.29 -1.64
CA SER A 147 -0.87 -3.53 -1.25
C SER A 147 -1.24 -4.71 -2.14
N ILE A 148 -0.42 -5.75 -2.07
CA ILE A 148 -0.74 -7.07 -2.61
C ILE A 148 -1.54 -7.82 -1.54
N LEU A 149 -2.72 -8.29 -1.94
CA LEU A 149 -3.65 -9.03 -1.08
C LEU A 149 -3.36 -10.54 -1.11
N ALA A 150 -3.02 -11.08 -2.28
CA ALA A 150 -2.67 -12.50 -2.45
C ALA A 150 -1.80 -12.72 -3.69
N ILE A 151 -0.92 -13.72 -3.62
CA ILE A 151 -0.23 -14.28 -4.79
C ILE A 151 -0.36 -15.80 -4.69
N ASP A 152 -0.85 -16.43 -5.75
CA ASP A 152 -0.97 -17.89 -5.79
C ASP A 152 -0.78 -18.44 -7.20
N THR A 153 -0.38 -19.70 -7.30
CA THR A 153 -0.15 -20.41 -8.56
C THR A 153 -1.34 -21.29 -8.90
N LEU A 154 -1.81 -21.21 -10.15
CA LEU A 154 -2.87 -22.08 -10.66
C LEU A 154 -2.35 -23.52 -10.76
N ARG A 155 -2.94 -24.45 -9.99
CA ARG A 155 -2.48 -25.84 -9.83
C ARG A 155 -3.60 -26.86 -9.84
#